data_AF-A0A137Q905-F1
#
_entry.id   AF-A0A137Q905-F1
#
_cell.length_a   1.000
_cell.length_b   1.000
_cell.length_c   1.000
_cell.angle_alpha   90.00
_cell.angle_beta   90.00
_cell.angle_gamma   90.00
#
_symmetry.space_group_name_H-M   'P 1'
#
loop_
_entity.id
_entity.type
_entity.pdbx_description
1 polymer ?
#
loop_
_entity_poly.entity_id
_entity_poly.type
_entity_poly.pdbx_seq_one_letter_code
_entity_poly.pdbx_strand_id
1 'polypeptide(L)'
;MRLVFPNSHRINRGNYVIKELAEAYAMIVSHFPHGPTVYFTLSNVQLRHDIGIYKNSTVSEQYPHLIFENFTSKLGERIRDVLKYLFPVPKEDSKRVMTFSNENDFISFRHHVFVKIPRDVQLAEVGPRFEMKPYEIRQGTIEQTEAEREWVLSHYTRTARKRNALSGPTFTDKPEERPAKKFKR
;
A
#
# COMPACT_ATOMS: atom_id res chain seq x y z
N MET A 1 11.43 -9.03 1.42
CA MET A 1 10.67 -8.06 2.24
C MET A 1 11.48 -7.34 3.31
N ARG A 2 12.43 -7.98 4.06
CA ARG A 2 13.24 -7.27 5.09
C ARG A 2 13.90 -5.96 4.59
N LEU A 3 14.53 -6.00 3.43
CA LEU A 3 15.19 -4.82 2.86
C LEU A 3 14.21 -3.69 2.44
N VAL A 4 12.91 -3.96 2.39
CA VAL A 4 11.88 -2.97 2.09
C VAL A 4 11.60 -2.13 3.34
N PHE A 5 11.40 -2.75 4.50
CA PHE A 5 11.03 -2.04 5.72
C PHE A 5 12.29 -1.72 6.56
N PRO A 6 12.61 -0.42 6.79
CA PRO A 6 13.66 -0.04 7.72
C PRO A 6 13.39 -0.59 9.12
N ASN A 7 14.44 -0.86 9.89
CA ASN A 7 14.36 -1.43 11.25
C ASN A 7 13.70 -2.83 11.36
N SER A 8 13.42 -3.50 10.23
CA SER A 8 12.80 -4.82 10.25
C SER A 8 13.82 -5.94 10.47
N HIS A 9 13.42 -6.92 11.28
CA HIS A 9 14.20 -8.13 11.55
C HIS A 9 13.49 -9.34 10.96
N ARG A 10 14.24 -10.21 10.26
CA ARG A 10 13.69 -11.46 9.72
C ARG A 10 13.84 -12.55 10.78
N ILE A 11 12.72 -13.14 11.20
CA ILE A 11 12.68 -14.29 12.11
C ILE A 11 12.39 -15.55 11.30
N ASN A 12 13.18 -16.60 11.52
CA ASN A 12 12.95 -17.91 10.91
C ASN A 12 11.82 -18.61 11.69
N ARG A 13 10.76 -19.03 11.00
CA ARG A 13 9.54 -19.52 11.65
C ARG A 13 9.63 -20.94 12.22
N GLY A 14 10.65 -21.74 11.87
CA GLY A 14 11.03 -23.01 12.52
C GLY A 14 9.87 -23.84 13.11
N ASN A 15 9.55 -23.59 14.38
CA ASN A 15 8.53 -24.30 15.17
C ASN A 15 7.29 -23.46 15.56
N TYR A 16 7.17 -22.21 15.08
CA TYR A 16 5.99 -21.38 15.32
C TYR A 16 4.83 -21.87 14.45
N VAL A 17 3.85 -22.52 15.07
CA VAL A 17 2.62 -22.98 14.43
C VAL A 17 1.72 -21.76 14.18
N ILE A 18 1.90 -21.12 13.03
CA ILE A 18 0.87 -20.25 12.43
C ILE A 18 0.27 -21.05 11.28
N LYS A 19 -1.05 -21.22 11.29
CA LYS A 19 -1.78 -22.26 10.55
C LYS A 19 -1.75 -22.15 9.01
N GLU A 20 -1.10 -21.15 8.41
CA GLU A 20 -1.08 -20.96 6.96
C GLU A 20 0.25 -20.35 6.49
N LEU A 21 1.00 -21.09 5.67
CA LEU A 21 2.05 -20.55 4.80
C LEU A 21 2.54 -21.64 3.83
N ALA A 22 1.82 -21.80 2.73
CA ALA A 22 2.35 -22.44 1.54
C ALA A 22 2.05 -21.52 0.36
N GLU A 23 3.13 -21.04 -0.27
CA GLU A 23 3.17 -20.09 -1.39
C GLU A 23 2.75 -18.65 -1.03
N ALA A 24 3.56 -17.66 -1.45
CA ALA A 24 3.44 -16.26 -1.04
C ALA A 24 2.26 -15.53 -1.73
N TYR A 25 1.05 -16.03 -1.52
CA TYR A 25 -0.20 -15.47 -2.03
C TYR A 25 -0.84 -14.46 -1.08
N ALA A 26 -0.38 -14.38 0.17
CA ALA A 26 -0.96 -13.51 1.17
C ALA A 26 0.10 -12.79 2.01
N MET A 27 -0.18 -11.53 2.36
CA MET A 27 0.58 -10.73 3.29
C MET A 27 -0.36 -10.24 4.39
N ILE A 28 0.07 -10.38 5.65
CA ILE A 28 -0.69 -9.94 6.80
C ILE A 28 0.13 -8.88 7.53
N VAL A 29 -0.48 -7.72 7.76
CA VAL A 29 0.12 -6.61 8.51
C VAL A 29 -0.69 -6.44 9.79
N SER A 30 -0.06 -6.64 10.94
CA SER A 30 -0.69 -6.52 12.26
C SER A 30 0.04 -5.47 13.08
N HIS A 31 -0.68 -4.46 13.55
CA HIS A 31 -0.14 -3.40 14.41
C HIS A 31 -0.28 -3.80 15.88
N PHE A 32 0.82 -3.76 16.64
CA PHE A 32 0.84 -4.04 18.08
C PHE A 32 0.85 -2.73 18.89
N PRO A 33 0.39 -2.73 20.17
CA PRO A 33 -0.08 -3.88 20.96
C PRO A 33 -1.57 -4.23 20.75
N HIS A 34 -2.40 -3.28 20.33
CA HIS A 34 -3.86 -3.46 20.13
C HIS A 34 -4.33 -2.83 18.81
N GLY A 35 -3.45 -2.77 17.82
CA GLY A 35 -3.76 -2.16 16.53
C GLY A 35 -4.52 -3.12 15.60
N PRO A 36 -4.96 -2.61 14.44
CA PRO A 36 -5.68 -3.42 13.48
C PRO A 36 -4.75 -4.41 12.75
N THR A 37 -5.36 -5.49 12.26
CA THR A 37 -4.72 -6.44 11.35
C THR A 37 -5.39 -6.36 9.99
N VAL A 38 -4.59 -6.14 8.94
CA VAL A 38 -5.04 -6.08 7.56
C VAL A 38 -4.46 -7.25 6.79
N TYR A 39 -5.34 -7.93 6.07
CA TYR A 39 -5.00 -9.07 5.24
C TYR A 39 -5.04 -8.68 3.77
N PHE A 40 -3.97 -9.02 3.06
CA PHE A 40 -3.78 -8.73 1.65
C PHE A 40 -3.54 -10.02 0.88
N THR A 41 -4.14 -10.13 -0.30
CA THR A 41 -3.74 -11.10 -1.31
C THR A 41 -2.68 -10.46 -2.20
N LEU A 42 -1.59 -11.17 -2.50
CA LEU A 42 -0.53 -10.74 -3.40
C LEU A 42 -0.72 -11.32 -4.79
N SER A 43 -0.52 -10.51 -5.81
CA SER A 43 -0.50 -10.89 -7.23
C SER A 43 0.70 -10.26 -7.93
N ASN A 44 1.08 -10.80 -9.08
CA ASN A 44 2.14 -10.25 -9.94
C ASN A 44 3.45 -9.99 -9.19
N VAL A 45 3.84 -10.93 -8.33
CA VAL A 45 5.03 -10.80 -7.49
C VAL A 45 6.28 -11.05 -8.31
N GLN A 46 7.08 -10.00 -8.52
CA GLN A 46 8.43 -10.09 -9.05
C GLN A 46 9.43 -9.89 -7.92
N LEU A 47 10.24 -10.91 -7.65
CA LEU A 47 11.18 -10.90 -6.55
C LEU A 47 12.43 -10.11 -6.94
N ARG A 48 13.06 -9.49 -5.94
CA ARG A 48 14.26 -8.67 -6.17
C ARG A 48 15.39 -9.45 -6.85
N HIS A 49 15.56 -10.74 -6.53
CA HIS A 49 16.65 -11.56 -7.07
C HIS A 49 16.47 -11.89 -8.57
N ASP A 50 15.25 -11.79 -9.08
CA ASP A 50 14.93 -12.00 -10.49
C ASP A 50 15.15 -10.74 -11.33
N ILE A 51 15.37 -9.60 -10.70
CA ILE A 51 15.63 -8.34 -11.39
C ILE A 51 17.09 -8.32 -11.82
N GLY A 52 17.37 -8.14 -13.11
CA GLY A 52 18.74 -8.19 -13.68
C GLY A 52 19.74 -7.20 -13.04
N ILE A 53 19.24 -6.15 -12.37
CA ILE A 53 20.02 -5.12 -11.66
C ILE A 53 20.48 -5.58 -10.26
N TYR A 54 19.98 -6.74 -9.77
CA TYR A 54 20.29 -7.30 -8.45
C TYR A 54 21.80 -7.43 -8.19
N LYS A 55 22.56 -7.87 -9.21
CA LYS A 55 24.00 -8.15 -9.08
C LYS A 55 24.84 -6.88 -8.91
N ASN A 56 24.34 -5.73 -9.36
CA ASN A 56 25.11 -4.48 -9.45
C ASN A 56 24.66 -3.40 -8.45
N SER A 57 23.68 -3.68 -7.59
CA SER A 57 23.13 -2.68 -6.67
C SER A 57 22.94 -3.23 -5.26
N THR A 58 23.42 -2.50 -4.26
CA THR A 58 23.02 -2.66 -2.86
C THR A 58 21.83 -1.76 -2.58
N VAL A 59 20.89 -2.23 -1.75
CA VAL A 59 19.72 -1.42 -1.38
C VAL A 59 20.11 -0.51 -0.22
N SER A 60 19.97 0.79 -0.39
CA SER A 60 20.12 1.74 0.72
C SER A 60 19.07 1.46 1.81
N GLU A 61 19.50 1.35 3.06
CA GLU A 61 18.62 1.19 4.22
C GLU A 61 18.11 2.55 4.76
N GLN A 62 18.37 3.65 4.04
CA GLN A 62 17.78 4.96 4.36
C GLN A 62 16.25 4.90 4.41
N TYR A 63 15.68 5.77 5.22
CA TYR A 63 14.24 5.90 5.39
C TYR A 63 13.60 6.44 4.11
N PRO A 64 12.64 5.71 3.50
CA PRO A 64 12.07 6.07 2.21
C PRO A 64 11.02 7.18 2.34
N HIS A 65 10.93 8.03 1.32
CA HIS A 65 9.72 8.80 1.07
C HIS A 65 8.61 7.87 0.59
N LEU A 66 7.38 8.12 1.04
CA LEU A 66 6.21 7.33 0.68
C LEU A 66 5.29 8.15 -0.21
N ILE A 67 4.81 7.54 -1.29
CA ILE A 67 3.80 8.10 -2.17
C ILE A 67 2.58 7.20 -2.12
N PHE A 68 1.42 7.78 -1.83
CA PHE A 68 0.13 7.09 -1.83
C PHE A 68 -0.80 7.78 -2.83
N GLU A 69 -1.17 7.06 -3.88
CA GLU A 69 -2.05 7.58 -4.94
C GLU A 69 -3.41 6.90 -4.89
N ASN A 70 -4.48 7.67 -5.09
CA ASN A 70 -5.86 7.19 -5.20
C ASN A 70 -6.44 6.47 -3.97
N PHE A 71 -5.98 6.82 -2.76
CA PHE A 71 -6.59 6.42 -1.48
C PHE A 71 -7.51 7.52 -0.96
N THR A 72 -8.69 7.67 -1.57
CA THR A 72 -9.59 8.80 -1.29
C THR A 72 -10.81 8.42 -0.45
N SER A 73 -11.16 7.14 -0.34
CA SER A 73 -12.26 6.72 0.54
C SER A 73 -11.81 6.66 1.99
N LYS A 74 -12.74 6.69 2.96
CA LYS A 74 -12.42 6.50 4.39
C LYS A 74 -11.67 5.19 4.66
N LEU A 75 -12.05 4.12 3.95
CA LEU A 75 -11.36 2.84 4.02
C LEU A 75 -9.96 2.92 3.37
N GLY A 76 -9.83 3.64 2.27
CA GLY A 76 -8.55 3.92 1.62
C GLY A 76 -7.60 4.66 2.55
N GLU A 77 -8.07 5.69 3.25
CA GLU A 77 -7.27 6.41 4.26
C GLU A 77 -6.85 5.49 5.41
N ARG A 78 -7.75 4.62 5.87
CA ARG A 78 -7.43 3.62 6.91
C ARG A 78 -6.30 2.68 6.49
N ILE A 79 -6.36 2.14 5.27
CA ILE A 79 -5.33 1.24 4.74
C ILE A 79 -4.02 2.00 4.47
N ARG A 80 -4.10 3.23 3.96
CA ARG A 80 -2.96 4.13 3.80
C ARG A 80 -2.25 4.31 5.13
N ASP A 81 -2.98 4.59 6.20
CA ASP A 81 -2.42 4.82 7.53
C ASP A 81 -1.75 3.55 8.07
N VAL A 82 -2.40 2.37 7.93
CA VAL A 82 -1.81 1.08 8.29
C VAL A 82 -0.47 0.85 7.57
N LEU A 83 -0.37 1.16 6.28
CA LEU A 83 0.86 0.99 5.50
C LEU A 83 1.91 2.06 5.81
N LYS A 84 1.48 3.31 6.02
CA LYS A 84 2.35 4.46 6.31
C LYS A 84 3.11 4.26 7.63
N TYR A 85 2.42 3.80 8.67
CA TYR A 85 3.03 3.63 10.00
C TYR A 85 3.99 2.44 10.11
N LEU A 86 4.16 1.64 9.05
CA LEU A 86 5.25 0.65 8.98
C LEU A 86 6.61 1.30 8.74
N PHE A 87 6.64 2.56 8.33
CA PHE A 87 7.86 3.27 7.97
C PHE A 87 8.15 4.43 8.91
N PRO A 88 9.43 4.65 9.26
CA PRO A 88 9.86 5.83 9.97
C PRO A 88 9.82 7.07 9.07
N VAL A 89 9.81 8.24 9.69
CA VAL A 89 9.82 9.53 8.98
C VAL A 89 11.15 9.71 8.23
N PRO A 90 11.13 9.93 6.91
CA PRO A 90 12.35 10.15 6.13
C PRO A 90 12.94 11.53 6.38
N LYS A 91 14.26 11.65 6.16
CA LYS A 91 14.93 12.94 6.03
C LYS A 91 14.66 13.53 4.65
N GLU A 92 14.73 14.85 4.52
CA GLU A 92 14.48 15.57 3.27
C GLU A 92 15.48 15.22 2.15
N ASP A 93 16.69 14.77 2.51
CA ASP A 93 17.75 14.39 1.59
C ASP A 93 17.67 12.92 1.13
N SER A 94 16.65 12.17 1.58
CA SER A 94 16.50 10.77 1.23
C SER A 94 16.18 10.60 -0.25
N LYS A 95 16.97 9.77 -0.93
CA LYS A 95 16.80 9.48 -2.37
C LYS A 95 15.91 8.28 -2.65
N ARG A 96 15.41 7.65 -1.60
CA ARG A 96 14.65 6.40 -1.68
C ARG A 96 13.17 6.70 -1.64
N VAL A 97 12.40 6.14 -2.58
CA VAL A 97 10.96 6.35 -2.70
C VAL A 97 10.23 5.02 -2.83
N MET A 98 9.12 4.88 -2.11
CA MET A 98 8.19 3.77 -2.27
C MET A 98 6.83 4.31 -2.67
N THR A 99 6.28 3.72 -3.71
CA THR A 99 4.99 4.13 -4.27
C THR A 99 3.98 3.02 -4.03
N PHE A 100 2.85 3.43 -3.45
CA PHE A 100 1.63 2.66 -3.33
C PHE A 100 0.59 3.35 -4.20
N SER A 101 0.36 2.84 -5.40
CA SER A 101 -0.63 3.40 -6.32
C SER A 101 -1.85 2.49 -6.38
N ASN A 102 -3.03 3.03 -6.08
CA ASN A 102 -4.27 2.28 -6.11
C ASN A 102 -4.97 2.41 -7.48
N GLU A 103 -5.24 1.26 -8.10
CA GLU A 103 -6.02 1.15 -9.34
C GLU A 103 -7.02 0.00 -9.20
N ASN A 104 -8.33 0.29 -9.28
CA ASN A 104 -9.40 -0.72 -9.16
C ASN A 104 -9.30 -1.64 -7.92
N ASP A 105 -8.95 -1.05 -6.77
CA ASP A 105 -8.68 -1.73 -5.48
C ASP A 105 -7.44 -2.66 -5.47
N PHE A 106 -6.64 -2.64 -6.54
CA PHE A 106 -5.32 -3.25 -6.55
C PHE A 106 -4.29 -2.18 -6.22
N ILE A 107 -3.57 -2.40 -5.11
CA ILE A 107 -2.50 -1.53 -4.67
C ILE A 107 -1.20 -2.01 -5.31
N SER A 108 -0.73 -1.30 -6.32
CA SER A 108 0.56 -1.51 -6.94
C SER A 108 1.66 -0.97 -6.05
N PHE A 109 2.56 -1.85 -5.59
CA PHE A 109 3.76 -1.46 -4.88
C PHE A 109 4.96 -1.39 -5.81
N ARG A 110 5.70 -0.28 -5.76
CA ARG A 110 6.98 -0.10 -6.44
C ARG A 110 8.00 0.55 -5.52
N HIS A 111 9.27 0.19 -5.71
CA HIS A 111 10.36 0.68 -4.88
C HIS A 111 11.51 1.18 -5.74
N HIS A 112 11.71 2.49 -5.72
CA HIS A 112 12.65 3.21 -6.56
C HIS A 112 13.66 4.00 -5.72
N VAL A 113 14.81 4.27 -6.35
CA VAL A 113 15.74 5.31 -5.93
C VAL A 113 15.77 6.34 -7.04
N PHE A 114 15.76 7.62 -6.68
CA PHE A 114 15.79 8.70 -7.65
C PHE A 114 17.09 9.50 -7.59
N VAL A 115 17.50 10.02 -8.74
CA VAL A 115 18.56 11.00 -8.86
C VAL A 115 17.99 12.23 -9.54
N LYS A 116 18.05 13.37 -8.84
CA LYS A 116 17.63 14.65 -9.39
C LYS A 116 18.73 15.21 -10.29
N ILE A 117 18.42 15.37 -11.56
CA ILE A 117 19.19 16.11 -12.55
C ILE A 117 18.58 17.52 -12.62
N PRO A 118 19.31 18.59 -13.00
CA PRO A 118 18.77 19.95 -12.93
C PRO A 118 17.42 20.20 -13.61
N ARG A 119 17.05 19.40 -14.62
CA ARG A 119 15.78 19.53 -15.37
C ARG A 119 14.90 18.29 -15.35
N ASP A 120 15.34 17.19 -14.73
CA ASP A 120 14.64 15.91 -14.80
C ASP A 120 14.95 15.03 -13.59
N VAL A 121 14.15 14.00 -13.36
CA VAL A 121 14.36 13.03 -12.29
C VAL A 121 14.47 11.64 -12.89
N GLN A 122 15.64 11.03 -12.74
CA GLN A 122 15.85 9.65 -13.17
C GLN A 122 15.51 8.70 -12.03
N LEU A 123 14.71 7.67 -12.34
CA LEU A 123 14.32 6.63 -11.40
C LEU A 123 15.03 5.33 -11.76
N ALA A 124 15.59 4.68 -10.75
CA ALA A 124 16.12 3.33 -10.84
C ALA A 124 15.33 2.43 -9.90
N GLU A 125 14.91 1.27 -10.39
CA GLU A 125 14.17 0.32 -9.58
C GLU A 125 15.10 -0.61 -8.80
N VAL A 126 14.79 -0.82 -7.53
CA VAL A 126 15.70 -1.49 -6.58
C VAL A 126 15.01 -2.60 -5.77
N GLY A 127 13.70 -2.57 -5.61
CA GLY A 127 12.93 -3.52 -4.80
C GLY A 127 12.08 -4.50 -5.60
N PRO A 128 11.35 -5.39 -4.89
CA PRO A 128 10.37 -6.26 -5.53
C PRO A 128 9.18 -5.45 -6.08
N ARG A 129 8.52 -6.01 -7.09
CA ARG A 129 7.21 -5.54 -7.57
C ARG A 129 6.15 -6.50 -7.10
N PHE A 130 5.01 -5.98 -6.69
CA PHE A 130 3.82 -6.78 -6.50
C PHE A 130 2.61 -5.87 -6.54
N GLU A 131 1.48 -6.48 -6.79
CA GLU A 131 0.18 -5.91 -6.52
C GLU A 131 -0.38 -6.59 -5.29
N MET A 132 -1.08 -5.81 -4.46
CA MET A 132 -1.75 -6.35 -3.30
C MET A 132 -3.19 -5.86 -3.25
N LYS A 133 -4.10 -6.77 -2.91
CA LYS A 133 -5.51 -6.47 -2.75
C LYS A 133 -5.94 -6.76 -1.32
N PRO A 134 -6.38 -5.76 -0.55
CA PRO A 134 -6.91 -5.99 0.78
C PRO A 134 -8.23 -6.76 0.69
N TYR A 135 -8.41 -7.76 1.55
CA TYR A 135 -9.66 -8.54 1.60
C TYR A 135 -10.32 -8.54 2.98
N GLU A 136 -9.60 -8.22 4.04
CA GLU A 136 -10.14 -8.20 5.41
C GLU A 136 -9.37 -7.22 6.31
N ILE A 137 -10.09 -6.50 7.15
CA ILE A 137 -9.56 -5.66 8.24
C ILE A 137 -10.20 -6.10 9.55
N ARG A 138 -9.39 -6.40 10.56
CA ARG A 138 -9.81 -6.71 11.93
C ARG A 138 -9.31 -5.67 12.92
N GLN A 139 -10.13 -5.34 13.92
CA GLN A 139 -9.75 -4.47 15.03
C GLN A 139 -9.11 -5.26 16.17
N GLY A 140 -8.02 -5.95 15.87
CA GLY A 140 -7.26 -6.72 16.83
C GLY A 140 -6.01 -7.30 16.22
N THR A 141 -5.13 -7.84 17.06
CA THR A 141 -3.86 -8.45 16.64
C THR A 141 -4.09 -9.80 15.98
N ILE A 142 -3.08 -10.31 15.26
CA ILE A 142 -3.15 -11.61 14.57
C ILE A 142 -3.52 -12.80 15.50
N GLU A 143 -3.19 -12.73 16.79
CA GLU A 143 -3.52 -13.77 17.78
C GLU A 143 -4.99 -13.76 18.20
N GLN A 144 -5.68 -12.63 18.05
CA GLN A 144 -7.08 -12.48 18.45
C GLN A 144 -8.00 -12.91 17.29
N THR A 145 -8.36 -14.19 17.27
CA THR A 145 -9.22 -14.76 16.22
C THR A 145 -10.65 -14.23 16.25
N GLU A 146 -11.13 -13.82 17.43
CA GLU A 146 -12.50 -13.35 17.68
C GLU A 146 -12.63 -11.82 17.56
N ALA A 147 -11.57 -11.11 17.16
CA ALA A 147 -11.61 -9.66 17.00
C ALA A 147 -12.65 -9.22 15.95
N GLU A 148 -13.27 -8.07 16.19
CA GLU A 148 -14.29 -7.50 15.32
C GLU A 148 -13.74 -7.23 13.91
N ARG A 149 -14.51 -7.62 12.89
CA ARG A 149 -14.18 -7.37 11.48
C ARG A 149 -14.69 -5.99 11.08
N GLU A 150 -13.79 -5.02 11.00
CA GLU A 150 -14.09 -3.66 10.54
C GLU A 150 -14.57 -3.67 9.08
N TRP A 151 -13.94 -4.48 8.23
CA TRP A 151 -14.28 -4.57 6.81
C TRP A 151 -13.90 -5.93 6.20
N VAL A 152 -14.73 -6.43 5.29
CA VAL A 152 -14.48 -7.66 4.52
C VAL A 152 -14.89 -7.46 3.06
N LEU A 153 -14.06 -7.95 2.15
CA LEU A 153 -14.33 -7.91 0.72
C LEU A 153 -15.45 -8.89 0.34
N SER A 154 -16.60 -8.35 -0.06
CA SER A 154 -17.80 -9.12 -0.42
C SER A 154 -17.81 -9.57 -1.88
N HIS A 155 -17.29 -10.77 -2.16
CA HIS A 155 -17.14 -11.31 -3.53
C HIS A 155 -18.47 -11.64 -4.23
N TYR A 156 -19.45 -12.17 -3.49
CA TYR A 156 -20.67 -12.76 -4.06
C TYR A 156 -21.87 -11.81 -4.09
N THR A 157 -21.64 -10.49 -4.04
CA THR A 157 -22.71 -9.49 -4.17
C THR A 157 -22.86 -9.03 -5.62
N ARG A 158 -24.09 -8.79 -6.07
CA ARG A 158 -24.40 -8.39 -7.47
C ARG A 158 -23.63 -7.15 -7.94
N THR A 159 -23.32 -6.23 -7.04
CA THR A 159 -22.58 -4.98 -7.32
C THR A 159 -21.10 -5.06 -6.96
N ALA A 160 -20.58 -6.22 -6.53
CA ALA A 160 -19.19 -6.37 -6.08
C ALA A 160 -18.16 -5.84 -7.09
N ARG A 161 -18.34 -6.18 -8.38
CA ARG A 161 -17.41 -5.80 -9.45
C ARG A 161 -17.49 -4.33 -9.88
N LYS A 162 -18.53 -3.61 -9.44
CA LYS A 162 -18.78 -2.21 -9.84
C LYS A 162 -18.36 -1.20 -8.76
N ARG A 163 -18.04 -1.67 -7.55
CA ARG A 163 -17.70 -0.83 -6.42
C ARG A 163 -16.19 -0.83 -6.24
N ASN A 164 -15.61 0.36 -6.19
CA ASN A 164 -14.25 0.54 -5.68
C ASN A 164 -14.35 0.86 -4.19
N ALA A 165 -13.63 0.10 -3.37
CA ALA A 165 -13.63 0.23 -1.92
C ALA A 165 -12.59 1.26 -1.44
N LEU A 166 -11.45 1.37 -2.13
CA LEU A 166 -10.30 2.20 -1.72
C LEU A 166 -10.32 3.60 -2.32
N SER A 167 -10.89 3.75 -3.51
CA SER A 167 -11.13 5.05 -4.13
C SER A 167 -12.59 5.47 -3.94
N GLY A 168 -12.79 6.67 -3.40
CA GLY A 168 -14.10 7.31 -3.32
C GLY A 168 -14.54 7.84 -4.69
N PRO A 169 -15.83 8.22 -4.85
CA PRO A 169 -16.28 8.94 -6.03
C PRO A 169 -15.43 10.20 -6.18
N THR A 170 -14.80 10.35 -7.34
CA THR A 170 -14.14 11.60 -7.74
C THR A 170 -15.23 12.66 -7.82
N PHE A 171 -15.40 13.47 -6.78
CA PHE A 171 -16.12 14.73 -6.88
C PHE A 171 -15.30 15.61 -7.82
N THR A 172 -15.59 15.53 -9.11
CA THR A 172 -15.18 16.58 -10.03
C THR A 172 -16.05 17.78 -9.70
N ASP A 173 -15.57 18.65 -8.80
CA ASP A 173 -16.14 19.98 -8.61
C ASP A 173 -15.95 20.75 -9.91
N LYS A 174 -16.87 20.58 -10.87
CA LYS A 174 -17.14 21.63 -11.83
C LYS A 174 -17.94 22.67 -11.06
N PRO A 175 -17.41 23.88 -10.80
CA PRO A 175 -18.23 24.93 -10.23
C PRO A 175 -19.40 25.19 -11.18
N GLU A 176 -20.63 24.90 -10.71
CA GLU A 176 -21.84 25.29 -11.42
C GLU A 176 -21.84 26.82 -11.55
N GLU A 177 -21.57 27.30 -12.76
CA GLU A 177 -21.69 28.69 -13.12
C GLU A 177 -23.18 29.07 -13.03
N ARG A 178 -23.59 29.69 -11.91
CA ARG A 178 -24.95 30.18 -11.74
C ARG A 178 -25.23 31.23 -12.83
N PRO A 179 -26.26 31.06 -13.69
CA PRO A 179 -26.54 32.03 -14.73
C PRO A 179 -26.90 33.38 -14.11
N ALA A 180 -26.17 34.42 -14.50
CA ALA A 180 -26.40 35.77 -14.04
C ALA A 180 -27.85 36.19 -14.32
N LYS A 181 -28.61 36.52 -13.27
CA LYS A 181 -29.95 37.09 -13.39
C LYS A 181 -29.83 38.42 -14.14
N LYS A 182 -30.21 38.44 -15.42
CA LYS A 182 -30.41 39.68 -16.17
C LYS A 182 -31.55 40.45 -15.51
N PHE A 183 -31.21 41.51 -14.77
CA PHE A 183 -32.17 42.53 -14.38
C PHE A 183 -32.63 43.24 -15.66
N LYS A 184 -33.91 43.10 -16.00
CA LYS A 184 -34.56 43.97 -17.00
C LYS A 184 -34.81 45.32 -16.34
N ARG A 185 -34.30 46.38 -16.96
CA ARG A 185 -34.73 47.76 -16.73
C ARG A 185 -36.05 48.00 -17.46
#